data_AF-A0A6N3BMY9-F1
#
_entry.id   AF-A0A6N3BMY9-F1
#
_cell.length_a   1.000
_cell.length_b   1.000
_cell.length_c   1.000
_cell.angle_alpha   90.00
_cell.angle_beta   90.00
_cell.angle_gamma   90.00
#
_symmetry.space_group_name_H-M   'P 1'
#
loop_
_entity.id
_entity.type
_entity.pdbx_description
1 polymer ?
#
loop_
_entity_poly.entity_id
_entity_poly.type
_entity_poly.pdbx_seq_one_letter_code
_entity_poly.pdbx_strand_id
1 'polypeptide(L)'
;MKKAPLLEAVLDYKEENNLILSMPGNKSGKAFLRDRLGERFRNTLGELDITEVDPLDNLHSPEGVIKEAEDLLAKAYKVKRGYFVVNGSTASNLSAIFSAFNEGDEVLVERNCHKSVYNGLILRKLKPIYIDAVIDKKIGIFMPPSKDEIIKTLSIAKNPRGIILTNPNYYGIYYEDISIFKELKEKGLKIIIDAAHGAHYGFSDELPKSIAALGDYVILSPHKTLPALTQGGYLLSNVEDDNLNFYIRAFMTTSPSYLIMSSLDYARYYLDNYAEEDYKELIEKAEEYRIKINKLNKVSIISQNNIKEGYGIDKSRFLMTLKNGYSGHKLLEYLKSRQIQAEMSFAKGVVLILSPSNIEEDFIKLYEAIDDLEMANINSEGKDYIFNSVTNEKILEPYEVFNLKGELVRLEDAANKISMEAIVPYPPGIPLVLPGERISEESINIINEYINNKLSVIGVENRFIKVILD
;
A
#
# COMPACT_ATOMS: atom_id res chain seq x y z
N MET A 1 2.26 29.39 -0.87
CA MET A 1 2.95 29.79 0.36
C MET A 1 3.70 28.57 0.82
N LYS A 2 5.01 28.72 1.04
CA LYS A 2 5.90 27.67 1.49
C LYS A 2 5.84 27.63 3.02
N LYS A 3 4.83 26.98 3.59
CA LYS A 3 4.71 26.81 5.05
C LYS A 3 4.17 25.43 5.39
N ALA A 4 4.52 24.95 6.58
CA ALA A 4 3.98 23.76 7.23
C ALA A 4 3.25 24.23 8.51
N PRO A 5 2.00 24.73 8.39
CA PRO A 5 1.32 25.47 9.46
C PRO A 5 1.24 24.69 10.78
N LEU A 6 0.95 23.40 10.72
CA LEU A 6 0.81 22.56 11.91
C LEU A 6 2.18 22.23 12.50
N LEU A 7 3.18 21.91 11.68
CA LEU A 7 4.53 21.66 12.18
C LEU A 7 5.11 22.91 12.83
N GLU A 8 5.03 24.06 12.16
CA GLU A 8 5.47 25.36 12.66
C GLU A 8 4.80 25.67 14.00
N ALA A 9 3.47 25.54 14.10
CA ALA A 9 2.75 25.79 15.34
C ALA A 9 3.15 24.84 16.49
N VAL A 10 3.40 23.55 16.21
CA VAL A 10 3.87 22.58 17.21
C VAL A 10 5.28 22.95 17.71
N LEU A 11 6.16 23.41 16.82
CA LEU A 11 7.49 23.90 17.18
C LEU A 11 7.42 25.18 18.01
N ASP A 12 6.58 26.15 17.61
CA ASP A 12 6.38 27.40 18.34
C ASP A 12 5.81 27.13 19.75
N TYR A 13 4.78 26.29 19.87
CA TYR A 13 4.19 25.91 21.16
C TYR A 13 5.23 25.24 22.08
N LYS A 14 6.17 24.48 21.51
CA LYS A 14 7.26 23.88 22.26
C LYS A 14 8.18 24.94 22.86
N GLU A 15 8.47 26.01 22.13
CA GLU A 15 9.34 27.11 22.56
C GLU A 15 8.73 27.97 23.67
N GLU A 16 7.39 28.06 23.74
CA GLU A 16 6.68 28.76 24.82
C GLU A 16 6.95 28.17 26.22
N ASN A 17 7.41 26.92 26.31
CA ASN A 17 7.75 26.23 27.56
C ASN A 17 6.61 26.24 28.61
N ASN A 18 5.39 26.05 28.13
CA ASN A 18 4.19 26.03 28.95
C ASN A 18 4.24 24.97 30.07
N LEU A 19 3.64 25.27 31.23
CA LEU A 19 3.41 24.27 32.27
C LEU A 19 2.30 23.31 31.84
N ILE A 20 2.67 22.12 31.39
CA ILE A 20 1.71 21.12 30.88
C ILE A 20 1.00 20.39 32.04
N LEU A 21 -0.19 20.87 32.41
CA LEU A 21 -1.09 20.17 33.34
C LEU A 21 -2.15 19.32 32.63
N SER A 22 -2.17 19.32 31.29
CA SER A 22 -3.05 18.52 30.42
C SER A 22 -2.42 17.17 29.99
N MET A 23 -3.15 16.37 29.21
CA MET A 23 -2.60 15.21 28.50
C MET A 23 -1.59 15.65 27.41
N PRO A 24 -0.71 14.76 26.90
CA PRO A 24 -0.50 13.37 27.33
C PRO A 24 0.29 13.28 28.65
N GLY A 25 0.10 12.15 29.36
CA GLY A 25 0.70 11.93 30.70
C GLY A 25 2.23 11.96 30.75
N ASN A 26 2.91 11.80 29.60
CA ASN A 26 4.36 11.91 29.54
C ASN A 26 4.88 13.35 29.64
N LYS A 27 4.00 14.36 29.51
CA LYS A 27 4.29 15.79 29.61
C LYS A 27 5.41 16.23 28.65
N SER A 28 5.23 15.90 27.37
CA SER A 28 6.19 16.15 26.30
C SER A 28 7.59 15.60 26.64
N GLY A 29 7.61 14.36 27.10
CA GLY A 29 8.79 13.57 27.40
C GLY A 29 9.36 13.72 28.82
N LYS A 30 8.87 14.65 29.67
CA LYS A 30 9.40 14.82 31.04
C LYS A 30 9.29 13.56 31.90
N ALA A 31 8.24 12.76 31.71
CA ALA A 31 8.06 11.51 32.47
C ALA A 31 9.13 10.45 32.18
N PHE A 32 9.84 10.55 31.05
CA PHE A 32 10.90 9.61 30.69
C PHE A 32 12.25 9.94 31.35
N LEU A 33 12.39 11.04 32.08
CA LEU A 33 13.65 11.46 32.72
C LEU A 33 13.99 10.69 34.01
N ARG A 34 13.27 9.61 34.32
CA ARG A 34 13.45 8.86 35.58
C ARG A 34 14.72 8.02 35.60
N ASP A 35 15.15 7.51 34.44
CA ASP A 35 16.30 6.63 34.32
C ASP A 35 16.97 6.76 32.95
N ARG A 36 18.13 6.10 32.80
CA ARG A 36 18.93 6.14 31.56
C ARG A 36 18.20 5.57 30.35
N LEU A 37 17.29 4.62 30.54
CA LEU A 37 16.53 4.03 29.44
C LEU A 37 15.53 5.05 28.90
N GLY A 38 14.79 5.70 29.79
CA GLY A 38 13.83 6.74 29.43
C GLY A 38 14.50 8.00 28.87
N GLU A 39 15.63 8.45 29.44
CA GLU A 39 16.40 9.57 28.89
C GLU A 39 16.87 9.29 27.46
N ARG A 40 17.41 8.08 27.21
CA ARG A 40 17.81 7.66 25.86
C ARG A 40 16.62 7.64 24.91
N PHE A 41 15.47 7.12 25.36
CA PHE A 41 14.25 7.10 24.56
C PHE A 41 13.77 8.51 24.19
N ARG A 42 13.66 9.41 25.18
CA ARG A 42 13.29 10.82 24.97
C ARG A 42 14.25 11.53 24.00
N ASN A 43 15.55 11.36 24.18
CA ASN A 43 16.54 12.02 23.32
C ASN A 43 16.52 11.50 21.88
N THR A 44 16.01 10.29 21.66
CA THR A 44 15.85 9.71 20.32
C THR A 44 14.52 10.14 19.68
N LEU A 45 13.43 10.19 20.46
CA LEU A 45 12.09 10.52 19.97
C LEU A 45 11.87 12.03 19.79
N GLY A 46 12.42 12.85 20.68
CA GLY A 46 12.13 14.28 20.78
C GLY A 46 11.05 14.61 21.80
N GLU A 47 10.60 15.88 21.78
CA GLU A 47 9.77 16.46 22.84
C GLU A 47 8.50 17.13 22.31
N LEU A 48 8.00 16.67 21.16
CA LEU A 48 6.86 17.26 20.45
C LEU A 48 5.56 16.45 20.60
N ASP A 49 5.55 15.43 21.47
CA ASP A 49 4.32 14.69 21.78
C ASP A 49 3.39 15.59 22.61
N ILE A 50 2.37 16.12 21.94
CA ILE A 50 1.35 17.04 22.43
C ILE A 50 -0.03 16.62 21.87
N THR A 51 -1.09 17.23 22.38
CA THR A 51 -2.49 16.94 22.05
C THR A 51 -3.19 18.23 21.60
N GLU A 52 -4.48 18.15 21.29
CA GLU A 52 -5.37 19.28 21.06
C GLU A 52 -5.36 20.28 22.23
N VAL A 53 -4.54 21.31 22.08
CA VAL A 53 -4.44 22.48 22.95
C VAL A 53 -4.44 23.71 22.06
N ASP A 54 -4.97 24.84 22.53
CA ASP A 54 -4.81 26.10 21.79
C ASP A 54 -3.32 26.44 21.71
N PRO A 55 -2.77 26.82 20.53
CA PRO A 55 -3.43 27.12 19.25
C PRO A 55 -3.40 25.98 18.20
N LEU A 56 -3.09 24.74 18.61
CA LEU A 56 -2.80 23.60 17.73
C LEU A 56 -4.02 22.96 17.05
N ASP A 57 -5.22 23.50 17.25
CA ASP A 57 -6.47 23.07 16.61
C ASP A 57 -6.95 21.67 17.09
N ASN A 58 -8.02 21.15 16.49
CA ASN A 58 -8.56 19.82 16.76
C ASN A 58 -8.77 19.08 15.44
N LEU A 59 -8.07 17.96 15.20
CA LEU A 59 -8.18 17.17 13.97
C LEU A 59 -9.63 16.76 13.63
N HIS A 60 -10.45 16.48 14.65
CA HIS A 60 -11.83 16.08 14.43
C HIS A 60 -12.75 17.26 14.14
N SER A 61 -12.31 18.51 14.30
CA SER A 61 -13.08 19.70 13.93
C SER A 61 -12.11 20.84 13.59
N PRO A 62 -11.37 20.73 12.48
CA PRO A 62 -10.25 21.62 12.21
C PRO A 62 -10.76 23.00 11.77
N GLU A 63 -10.31 24.04 12.46
CA GLU A 63 -10.69 25.44 12.20
C GLU A 63 -9.47 26.38 12.02
N GLY A 64 -8.28 25.92 12.41
CA GLY A 64 -7.03 26.67 12.44
C GLY A 64 -5.90 25.99 11.67
N VAL A 65 -4.79 25.71 12.35
CA VAL A 65 -3.54 25.25 11.71
C VAL A 65 -3.69 23.89 10.99
N ILE A 66 -4.53 22.99 11.50
CA ILE A 66 -4.81 21.71 10.84
C ILE A 66 -5.62 21.95 9.58
N LYS A 67 -6.68 22.76 9.66
CA LYS A 67 -7.51 23.09 8.50
C LYS A 67 -6.67 23.72 7.39
N GLU A 68 -5.77 24.63 7.76
CA GLU A 68 -4.90 25.29 6.82
C GLU A 68 -3.92 24.32 6.15
N ALA A 69 -3.33 23.40 6.92
CA ALA A 69 -2.45 22.35 6.39
C ALA A 69 -3.20 21.40 5.43
N GLU A 70 -4.43 21.03 5.76
CA GLU A 70 -5.33 20.22 4.92
C GLU A 70 -5.76 20.94 3.63
N ASP A 71 -6.04 22.25 3.70
CA ASP A 71 -6.33 23.08 2.53
C ASP A 71 -5.10 23.18 1.60
N LEU A 72 -3.90 23.29 2.17
CA LEU A 72 -2.65 23.27 1.40
C LEU A 72 -2.39 21.89 0.77
N LEU A 73 -2.71 20.80 1.47
CA LEU A 73 -2.68 19.45 0.91
C LEU A 73 -3.61 19.31 -0.30
N ALA A 74 -4.87 19.76 -0.16
CA ALA A 74 -5.84 19.74 -1.25
C ALA A 74 -5.31 20.51 -2.48
N LYS A 75 -4.68 21.67 -2.23
CA LYS A 75 -4.07 22.49 -3.27
C LYS A 75 -2.89 21.80 -3.96
N ALA A 76 -1.99 21.17 -3.21
CA ALA A 76 -0.81 20.47 -3.75
C ALA A 76 -1.23 19.37 -4.74
N TYR A 77 -2.24 18.57 -4.38
CA TYR A 77 -2.76 17.50 -5.22
C TYR A 77 -3.86 17.94 -6.22
N LYS A 78 -4.25 19.23 -6.21
CA LYS A 78 -5.28 19.81 -7.08
C LYS A 78 -6.64 19.11 -6.96
N VAL A 79 -7.04 18.78 -5.73
CA VAL A 79 -8.31 18.13 -5.39
C VAL A 79 -9.20 19.07 -4.59
N LYS A 80 -10.47 18.69 -4.36
CA LYS A 80 -11.41 19.54 -3.60
C LYS A 80 -11.11 19.57 -2.10
N ARG A 81 -10.76 18.41 -1.53
CA ARG A 81 -10.43 18.24 -0.11
C ARG A 81 -9.27 17.28 0.06
N GLY A 82 -8.40 17.55 1.03
CA GLY A 82 -7.36 16.65 1.49
C GLY A 82 -7.47 16.53 3.01
N TYR A 83 -7.33 15.33 3.53
CA TYR A 83 -7.44 15.05 4.96
C TYR A 83 -6.17 14.39 5.47
N PHE A 84 -5.72 14.79 6.66
CA PHE A 84 -4.69 14.05 7.39
C PHE A 84 -5.32 12.89 8.14
N VAL A 85 -4.67 11.72 8.05
CA VAL A 85 -5.12 10.48 8.69
C VAL A 85 -3.98 9.89 9.50
N VAL A 86 -4.21 9.63 10.79
CA VAL A 86 -3.17 9.11 11.72
C VAL A 86 -3.30 7.61 12.02
N ASN A 87 -4.29 6.94 11.44
CA ASN A 87 -4.52 5.49 11.55
C ASN A 87 -4.16 4.75 10.23
N GLY A 88 -3.27 5.34 9.44
CA GLY A 88 -2.79 4.85 8.15
C GLY A 88 -3.86 4.81 7.05
N SER A 89 -3.45 4.39 5.85
CA SER A 89 -4.36 4.20 4.71
C SER A 89 -5.49 3.20 4.98
N THR A 90 -5.40 2.39 6.03
CA THR A 90 -6.52 1.53 6.48
C THR A 90 -7.74 2.37 6.85
N ALA A 91 -7.59 3.39 7.70
CA ALA A 91 -8.70 4.26 8.06
C ALA A 91 -9.20 5.08 6.86
N SER A 92 -8.30 5.51 5.96
CA SER A 92 -8.69 6.18 4.71
C SER A 92 -9.54 5.29 3.81
N ASN A 93 -9.15 4.03 3.61
CA ASN A 93 -9.88 3.06 2.80
C ASN A 93 -11.27 2.78 3.39
N LEU A 94 -11.36 2.54 4.71
CA LEU A 94 -12.64 2.35 5.38
C LEU A 94 -13.55 3.58 5.23
N SER A 95 -13.01 4.78 5.44
CA SER A 95 -13.76 6.03 5.31
C SER A 95 -14.29 6.22 3.90
N ALA A 96 -13.43 6.05 2.88
CA ALA A 96 -13.81 6.16 1.48
C ALA A 96 -14.89 5.14 1.08
N ILE A 97 -14.76 3.88 1.51
CA ILE A 97 -15.73 2.81 1.20
C ILE A 97 -17.09 3.10 1.84
N PHE A 98 -17.11 3.48 3.11
CA PHE A 98 -18.37 3.76 3.83
C PHE A 98 -19.06 5.02 3.31
N SER A 99 -18.29 6.00 2.82
CA SER A 99 -18.81 7.21 2.19
C SER A 99 -19.35 6.93 0.78
N ALA A 100 -18.62 6.15 -0.02
CA ALA A 100 -18.96 5.91 -1.42
C ALA A 100 -20.16 4.98 -1.63
N PHE A 101 -20.39 4.03 -0.72
CA PHE A 101 -21.29 2.90 -0.93
C PHE A 101 -22.22 2.65 0.25
N ASN A 102 -23.36 2.02 -0.01
CA ASN A 102 -24.35 1.57 0.97
C ASN A 102 -24.36 0.05 1.13
N GLU A 103 -24.91 -0.43 2.25
CA GLU A 103 -25.11 -1.87 2.48
C GLU A 103 -25.86 -2.51 1.29
N GLY A 104 -25.33 -3.63 0.80
CA GLY A 104 -25.89 -4.37 -0.33
C GLY A 104 -25.52 -3.84 -1.72
N ASP A 105 -24.80 -2.71 -1.82
CA ASP A 105 -24.30 -2.19 -3.09
C ASP A 105 -23.32 -3.18 -3.73
N GLU A 106 -23.44 -3.33 -5.05
CA GLU A 106 -22.52 -4.13 -5.87
C GLU A 106 -21.33 -3.27 -6.29
N VAL A 107 -20.11 -3.76 -6.08
CA VAL A 107 -18.87 -2.98 -6.28
C VAL A 107 -17.83 -3.84 -6.98
N LEU A 108 -17.20 -3.33 -8.03
CA LEU A 108 -16.07 -4.00 -8.66
C LEU A 108 -14.82 -3.82 -7.81
N VAL A 109 -14.08 -4.88 -7.53
CA VAL A 109 -12.91 -4.81 -6.65
C VAL A 109 -11.74 -5.56 -7.24
N GLU A 110 -10.59 -4.92 -7.34
CA GLU A 110 -9.36 -5.62 -7.68
C GLU A 110 -9.06 -6.74 -6.68
N ARG A 111 -8.86 -7.98 -7.16
CA ARG A 111 -8.53 -9.13 -6.29
C ARG A 111 -7.19 -8.97 -5.55
N ASN A 112 -6.29 -8.16 -6.09
CA ASN A 112 -5.02 -7.81 -5.46
C ASN A 112 -5.09 -6.48 -4.66
N CYS A 113 -6.21 -6.24 -3.98
CA CYS A 113 -6.34 -5.07 -3.12
C CYS A 113 -5.81 -5.32 -1.70
N HIS A 114 -5.54 -4.24 -0.96
CA HIS A 114 -5.05 -4.32 0.41
C HIS A 114 -6.10 -4.91 1.36
N LYS A 115 -5.66 -5.60 2.42
CA LYS A 115 -6.53 -6.21 3.45
C LYS A 115 -7.60 -5.24 4.00
N SER A 116 -7.28 -3.95 4.12
CA SER A 116 -8.25 -2.94 4.59
C SER A 116 -9.45 -2.77 3.65
N VAL A 117 -9.28 -2.98 2.34
CA VAL A 117 -10.38 -2.96 1.38
C VAL A 117 -11.32 -4.11 1.66
N TYR A 118 -10.80 -5.34 1.79
CA TYR A 118 -11.59 -6.51 2.20
C TYR A 118 -12.34 -6.29 3.51
N ASN A 119 -11.69 -5.72 4.52
CA ASN A 119 -12.34 -5.37 5.78
C ASN A 119 -13.50 -4.38 5.55
N GLY A 120 -13.30 -3.36 4.70
CA GLY A 120 -14.33 -2.41 4.33
C GLY A 120 -15.52 -3.05 3.64
N LEU A 121 -15.29 -3.99 2.71
CA LEU A 121 -16.34 -4.76 2.03
C LEU A 121 -17.19 -5.56 3.02
N ILE A 122 -16.53 -6.24 3.98
CA ILE A 122 -17.19 -7.04 5.01
C ILE A 122 -18.00 -6.13 5.94
N LEU A 123 -17.38 -5.11 6.51
CA LEU A 123 -18.00 -4.21 7.49
C LEU A 123 -19.16 -3.40 6.90
N ARG A 124 -19.04 -3.00 5.63
CA ARG A 124 -20.09 -2.28 4.90
C ARG A 124 -21.10 -3.22 4.25
N LYS A 125 -20.90 -4.54 4.34
CA LYS A 125 -21.73 -5.61 3.73
C LYS A 125 -22.01 -5.35 2.25
N LEU A 126 -20.94 -5.07 1.52
CA LEU A 126 -20.97 -4.88 0.08
C LEU A 126 -21.00 -6.22 -0.65
N LYS A 127 -21.42 -6.19 -1.91
CA LYS A 127 -21.41 -7.35 -2.83
C LYS A 127 -20.27 -7.20 -3.84
N PRO A 128 -19.03 -7.59 -3.50
CA PRO A 128 -17.89 -7.39 -4.38
C PRO A 128 -17.94 -8.31 -5.61
N ILE A 129 -17.69 -7.76 -6.79
CA ILE A 129 -17.35 -8.54 -7.99
C ILE A 129 -15.86 -8.38 -8.22
N TYR A 130 -15.12 -9.47 -8.03
CA TYR A 130 -13.67 -9.44 -8.11
C TYR A 130 -13.20 -9.35 -9.56
N ILE A 131 -12.30 -8.42 -9.82
CA ILE A 131 -11.56 -8.32 -11.07
C ILE A 131 -10.36 -9.27 -10.96
N ASP A 132 -10.26 -10.21 -11.89
CA ASP A 132 -9.23 -11.23 -11.88
C ASP A 132 -7.82 -10.62 -11.99
N ALA A 133 -6.88 -11.26 -11.32
CA ALA A 133 -5.50 -10.79 -11.28
C ALA A 133 -4.77 -11.11 -12.59
N VAL A 134 -4.08 -10.12 -13.16
CA VAL A 134 -3.27 -10.28 -14.37
C VAL A 134 -1.83 -10.60 -13.97
N ILE A 135 -1.21 -11.59 -14.59
CA ILE A 135 0.17 -12.02 -14.29
C ILE A 135 1.06 -11.80 -15.52
N ASP A 136 2.16 -11.08 -15.34
CA ASP A 136 3.26 -11.11 -16.29
C ASP A 136 4.13 -12.33 -15.99
N LYS A 137 3.98 -13.41 -16.77
CA LYS A 137 4.73 -14.67 -16.57
C LYS A 137 6.22 -14.54 -16.88
N LYS A 138 6.61 -13.55 -17.68
CA LYS A 138 8.02 -13.33 -18.05
C LYS A 138 8.77 -12.76 -16.85
N ILE A 139 8.25 -11.69 -16.27
CA ILE A 139 8.83 -10.99 -15.11
C ILE A 139 8.50 -11.74 -13.80
N GLY A 140 7.34 -12.42 -13.75
CA GLY A 140 6.86 -13.15 -12.58
C GLY A 140 6.18 -12.26 -11.54
N ILE A 141 5.47 -11.22 -12.00
CA ILE A 141 4.76 -10.26 -11.14
C ILE A 141 3.29 -10.15 -11.50
N PHE A 142 2.52 -9.66 -10.54
CA PHE A 142 1.13 -9.27 -10.76
C PHE A 142 1.09 -7.87 -11.36
N MET A 143 0.24 -7.70 -12.34
CA MET A 143 -0.04 -6.45 -13.04
C MET A 143 -1.36 -5.87 -12.53
N PRO A 144 -1.55 -4.55 -12.57
CA PRO A 144 -2.87 -3.97 -12.40
C PRO A 144 -3.86 -4.59 -13.39
N PRO A 145 -5.16 -4.66 -13.07
CA PRO A 145 -6.16 -5.18 -13.98
C PRO A 145 -6.15 -4.51 -15.35
N SER A 146 -6.25 -5.29 -16.43
CA SER A 146 -6.36 -4.68 -17.76
C SER A 146 -7.71 -4.02 -17.98
N LYS A 147 -7.76 -3.09 -18.93
CA LYS A 147 -9.03 -2.53 -19.44
C LYS A 147 -10.02 -3.64 -19.80
N ASP A 148 -9.55 -4.70 -20.46
CA ASP A 148 -10.38 -5.84 -20.85
C ASP A 148 -10.94 -6.60 -19.64
N GLU A 149 -10.13 -6.86 -18.61
CA GLU A 149 -10.61 -7.51 -17.38
C GLU A 149 -11.61 -6.64 -16.61
N ILE A 150 -11.40 -5.33 -16.58
CA ILE A 150 -12.35 -4.38 -15.98
C ILE A 150 -13.68 -4.40 -16.74
N ILE A 151 -13.66 -4.32 -18.07
CA ILE A 151 -14.87 -4.33 -18.91
C ILE A 151 -15.60 -5.67 -18.82
N LYS A 152 -14.87 -6.80 -18.86
CA LYS A 152 -15.41 -8.14 -18.65
C LYS A 152 -16.12 -8.25 -17.31
N THR A 153 -15.47 -7.81 -16.23
CA THR A 153 -16.06 -7.81 -14.89
C THR A 153 -17.30 -6.90 -14.82
N LEU A 154 -17.25 -5.75 -15.49
CA LEU A 154 -18.37 -4.82 -15.57
C LEU A 154 -19.59 -5.43 -16.31
N SER A 155 -19.35 -6.24 -17.34
CA SER A 155 -20.41 -6.88 -18.14
C SER A 155 -21.21 -7.95 -17.39
N ILE A 156 -20.62 -8.56 -16.37
CA ILE A 156 -21.29 -9.57 -15.54
C ILE A 156 -21.93 -8.97 -14.29
N ALA A 157 -21.60 -7.71 -13.98
CA ALA A 157 -22.23 -6.94 -12.91
C ALA A 157 -23.67 -6.59 -13.28
N LYS A 158 -24.57 -6.62 -12.29
CA LYS A 158 -25.99 -6.32 -12.49
C LYS A 158 -26.26 -4.83 -12.39
N ASN A 159 -25.77 -4.20 -11.33
CA ASN A 159 -25.96 -2.77 -11.06
C ASN A 159 -24.80 -2.23 -10.21
N PRO A 160 -23.58 -2.21 -10.77
CA PRO A 160 -22.41 -1.78 -10.02
C PRO A 160 -22.53 -0.30 -9.66
N ARG A 161 -22.20 0.02 -8.40
CA ARG A 161 -22.20 1.39 -7.87
C ARG A 161 -20.83 2.06 -7.98
N GLY A 162 -19.79 1.26 -8.11
CA GLY A 162 -18.44 1.77 -8.27
C GLY A 162 -17.40 0.68 -8.39
N ILE A 163 -16.16 1.11 -8.31
CA ILE A 163 -14.97 0.30 -8.46
C ILE A 163 -13.89 0.74 -7.48
N ILE A 164 -13.15 -0.23 -6.94
CA ILE A 164 -11.99 -0.03 -6.08
C ILE A 164 -10.77 -0.66 -6.75
N LEU A 165 -9.78 0.16 -7.09
CA LEU A 165 -8.54 -0.26 -7.74
C LEU A 165 -7.32 0.15 -6.92
N THR A 166 -6.25 -0.63 -7.01
CA THR A 166 -4.93 -0.27 -6.48
C THR A 166 -4.05 0.26 -7.61
N ASN A 167 -3.60 1.50 -7.49
CA ASN A 167 -2.73 2.13 -8.50
C ASN A 167 -1.85 3.20 -7.85
N PRO A 168 -0.52 3.12 -7.94
CA PRO A 168 0.26 2.00 -8.49
C PRO A 168 0.11 0.73 -7.65
N ASN A 169 0.42 -0.42 -8.24
CA ASN A 169 0.54 -1.65 -7.48
C ASN A 169 1.85 -1.71 -6.68
N TYR A 170 2.01 -2.76 -5.86
CA TYR A 170 3.15 -2.90 -4.98
C TYR A 170 4.51 -2.91 -5.70
N TYR A 171 4.55 -3.40 -6.94
CA TYR A 171 5.76 -3.51 -7.76
C TYR A 171 6.15 -2.19 -8.46
N GLY A 172 5.39 -1.11 -8.25
CA GLY A 172 5.61 0.16 -8.93
C GLY A 172 4.96 0.24 -10.32
N ILE A 173 4.10 -0.71 -10.68
CA ILE A 173 3.41 -0.68 -11.97
C ILE A 173 2.16 0.18 -11.86
N TYR A 174 1.98 1.08 -12.82
CA TYR A 174 0.83 2.00 -12.87
C TYR A 174 0.18 2.03 -14.25
N TYR A 175 -1.05 2.53 -14.32
CA TYR A 175 -1.74 2.80 -15.59
C TYR A 175 -1.12 4.03 -16.28
N GLU A 176 -0.47 3.81 -17.42
CA GLU A 176 -0.04 4.90 -18.29
C GLU A 176 -1.22 5.42 -19.14
N ASP A 177 -2.06 4.51 -19.63
CA ASP A 177 -3.35 4.85 -20.24
C ASP A 177 -4.43 4.99 -19.16
N ILE A 178 -4.89 6.24 -18.95
CA ILE A 178 -5.94 6.57 -17.99
C ILE A 178 -7.35 6.61 -18.61
N SER A 179 -7.50 6.21 -19.88
CA SER A 179 -8.79 6.23 -20.61
C SER A 179 -9.90 5.49 -19.87
N ILE A 180 -9.56 4.36 -19.23
CA ILE A 180 -10.50 3.55 -18.47
C ILE A 180 -11.16 4.31 -17.31
N PHE A 181 -10.41 5.16 -16.58
CA PHE A 181 -10.98 5.96 -15.49
C PHE A 181 -12.03 6.96 -16.00
N LYS A 182 -11.80 7.53 -17.18
CA LYS A 182 -12.76 8.44 -17.82
C LYS A 182 -14.04 7.69 -18.23
N GLU A 183 -13.89 6.54 -18.87
CA GLU A 183 -15.03 5.70 -19.29
C GLU A 183 -15.88 5.24 -18.09
N LEU A 184 -15.23 4.87 -16.97
CA LEU A 184 -15.93 4.48 -15.74
C LEU A 184 -16.70 5.65 -15.12
N LYS A 185 -16.11 6.86 -15.10
CA LYS A 185 -16.81 8.08 -14.64
C LYS A 185 -18.00 8.43 -15.52
N GLU A 186 -17.87 8.31 -16.85
CA GLU A 186 -18.97 8.57 -17.80
C GLU A 186 -20.15 7.60 -17.61
N LYS A 187 -19.87 6.38 -17.12
CA LYS A 187 -20.90 5.40 -16.72
C LYS A 187 -21.52 5.69 -15.35
N GLY A 188 -21.10 6.74 -14.65
CA GLY A 188 -21.62 7.13 -13.34
C GLY A 188 -21.10 6.28 -12.18
N LEU A 189 -20.04 5.51 -12.38
CA LEU A 189 -19.44 4.70 -11.32
C LEU A 189 -18.59 5.56 -10.37
N LYS A 190 -18.73 5.30 -9.08
CA LYS A 190 -17.81 5.83 -8.07
C LYS A 190 -16.45 5.12 -8.16
N ILE A 191 -15.37 5.89 -8.14
CA ILE A 191 -14.02 5.35 -8.26
C ILE A 191 -13.24 5.62 -6.96
N ILE A 192 -12.85 4.56 -6.28
CA ILE A 192 -11.86 4.61 -5.20
C ILE A 192 -10.53 4.11 -5.73
N ILE A 193 -9.47 4.90 -5.55
CA ILE A 193 -8.11 4.50 -5.89
C ILE A 193 -7.31 4.36 -4.60
N ASP A 194 -6.94 3.13 -4.25
CA ASP A 194 -5.90 2.88 -3.25
C ASP A 194 -4.54 3.12 -3.90
N ALA A 195 -4.02 4.32 -3.65
CA ALA A 195 -2.79 4.85 -4.18
C ALA A 195 -1.70 4.92 -3.11
N ALA A 196 -1.75 4.03 -2.11
CA ALA A 196 -0.84 4.07 -0.96
C ALA A 196 0.64 4.22 -1.35
N HIS A 197 1.04 3.62 -2.47
CA HIS A 197 2.41 3.65 -2.97
C HIS A 197 2.75 4.81 -3.93
N GLY A 198 1.79 5.66 -4.28
CA GLY A 198 1.93 6.73 -5.28
C GLY A 198 1.91 8.14 -4.70
N ALA A 199 2.25 8.33 -3.41
CA ALA A 199 2.14 9.63 -2.75
C ALA A 199 3.02 10.72 -3.40
N HIS A 200 4.15 10.35 -3.99
CA HIS A 200 5.09 11.25 -4.66
C HIS A 200 4.73 11.57 -6.12
N TYR A 201 3.70 10.94 -6.70
CA TYR A 201 3.37 11.06 -8.11
C TYR A 201 2.89 12.47 -8.49
N GLY A 202 3.43 13.00 -9.60
CA GLY A 202 3.09 14.30 -10.17
C GLY A 202 3.83 15.49 -9.55
N PHE A 203 4.90 15.24 -8.78
CA PHE A 203 5.75 16.28 -8.19
C PHE A 203 7.18 16.30 -8.75
N SER A 204 7.44 15.49 -9.79
CA SER A 204 8.61 15.62 -10.67
C SER A 204 8.24 15.17 -12.09
N ASP A 205 8.85 15.78 -13.11
CA ASP A 205 8.73 15.33 -14.50
C ASP A 205 9.31 13.93 -14.74
N GLU A 206 10.20 13.46 -13.86
CA GLU A 206 10.77 12.11 -13.90
C GLU A 206 9.88 11.03 -13.27
N LEU A 207 8.82 11.45 -12.58
CA LEU A 207 7.88 10.57 -11.88
C LEU A 207 6.59 10.34 -12.68
N PRO A 208 5.82 9.29 -12.35
CA PRO A 208 4.50 9.10 -12.91
C PRO A 208 3.58 10.29 -12.63
N LYS A 209 2.64 10.55 -13.55
CA LYS A 209 1.66 11.63 -13.42
C LYS A 209 0.79 11.43 -12.18
N SER A 210 0.35 12.55 -11.58
CA SER A 210 -0.54 12.48 -10.42
C SER A 210 -1.85 11.77 -10.77
N ILE A 211 -2.23 10.86 -9.89
CA ILE A 211 -3.47 10.08 -9.97
C ILE A 211 -4.57 10.64 -9.07
N ALA A 212 -4.28 11.73 -8.35
CA ALA A 212 -5.18 12.34 -7.37
C ALA A 212 -6.53 12.78 -7.95
N ALA A 213 -6.56 13.25 -9.20
CA ALA A 213 -7.79 13.69 -9.87
C ALA A 213 -8.60 12.53 -10.52
N LEU A 214 -8.05 11.31 -10.55
CA LEU A 214 -8.65 10.20 -11.28
C LEU A 214 -9.77 9.50 -10.49
N GLY A 215 -9.71 9.46 -9.16
CA GLY A 215 -10.76 8.89 -8.30
C GLY A 215 -11.77 9.92 -7.80
N ASP A 216 -12.93 9.47 -7.31
CA ASP A 216 -13.75 10.25 -6.38
C ASP A 216 -13.03 10.37 -5.02
N TYR A 217 -12.40 9.26 -4.59
CA TYR A 217 -11.56 9.17 -3.40
C TYR A 217 -10.20 8.56 -3.75
N VAL A 218 -9.12 9.16 -3.28
CA VAL A 218 -7.74 8.67 -3.50
C VAL A 218 -7.01 8.57 -2.17
N ILE A 219 -6.48 7.40 -1.87
CA ILE A 219 -5.82 7.09 -0.60
C ILE A 219 -4.31 7.08 -0.82
N LEU A 220 -3.54 7.82 -0.02
CA LEU A 220 -2.07 7.85 -0.12
C LEU A 220 -1.43 7.48 1.22
N SER A 221 -0.27 6.82 1.18
CA SER A 221 0.59 6.56 2.35
C SER A 221 1.91 7.33 2.20
N PRO A 222 2.00 8.58 2.67
CA PRO A 222 3.21 9.37 2.57
C PRO A 222 4.42 8.66 3.18
N HIS A 223 4.27 7.99 4.31
CA HIS A 223 5.36 7.27 4.99
C HIS A 223 6.05 6.16 4.16
N LYS A 224 5.49 5.79 3.00
CA LYS A 224 6.11 4.82 2.08
C LYS A 224 7.11 5.45 1.12
N THR A 225 6.91 6.72 0.74
CA THR A 225 7.70 7.37 -0.34
C THR A 225 8.03 8.84 -0.06
N LEU A 226 7.62 9.38 1.08
CA LEU A 226 7.78 10.78 1.48
C LEU A 226 8.28 10.85 2.93
N PRO A 227 8.87 11.97 3.38
CA PRO A 227 9.40 12.11 4.73
C PRO A 227 8.27 12.27 5.77
N ALA A 228 7.52 11.19 6.02
CA ALA A 228 6.43 11.11 6.97
C ALA A 228 6.57 9.90 7.89
N LEU A 229 6.09 10.03 9.11
CA LEU A 229 6.10 8.95 10.09
C LEU A 229 5.09 7.86 9.73
N THR A 230 5.44 6.60 10.04
CA THR A 230 4.55 5.45 9.89
C THR A 230 3.20 5.70 10.57
N GLN A 231 2.12 5.14 10.00
CA GLN A 231 0.72 5.43 10.32
C GLN A 231 0.19 6.77 9.78
N GLY A 232 1.03 7.68 9.31
CA GLY A 232 0.57 8.86 8.57
C GLY A 232 -0.02 8.49 7.21
N GLY A 233 -1.19 9.02 6.88
CA GLY A 233 -1.88 8.84 5.61
C GLY A 233 -2.55 10.12 5.12
N TYR A 234 -2.83 10.17 3.81
CA TYR A 234 -3.74 11.16 3.23
C TYR A 234 -4.99 10.47 2.69
N LEU A 235 -6.11 11.17 2.80
CA LEU A 235 -7.31 10.88 2.02
C LEU A 235 -7.65 12.11 1.20
N LEU A 236 -7.67 11.95 -0.12
CA LEU A 236 -8.03 13.00 -1.06
C LEU A 236 -9.44 12.76 -1.58
N SER A 237 -10.23 13.83 -1.72
CA SER A 237 -11.58 13.75 -2.27
C SER A 237 -11.79 14.77 -3.38
N ASN A 238 -12.38 14.30 -4.49
CA ASN A 238 -12.82 15.11 -5.62
C ASN A 238 -14.33 15.37 -5.62
N VAL A 239 -15.03 14.88 -4.60
CA VAL A 239 -16.47 15.05 -4.42
C VAL A 239 -16.77 15.79 -3.12
N GLU A 240 -17.92 16.44 -3.07
CA GLU A 240 -18.45 16.97 -1.82
C GLU A 240 -19.33 15.86 -1.24
N ASP A 241 -18.92 15.33 -0.08
CA ASP A 241 -19.64 14.27 0.62
C ASP A 241 -19.60 14.54 2.12
N ASP A 242 -20.74 14.92 2.67
CA ASP A 242 -20.89 15.25 4.07
C ASP A 242 -20.67 14.03 4.99
N ASN A 243 -20.89 12.81 4.48
CA ASN A 243 -20.69 11.60 5.27
C ASN A 243 -19.20 11.27 5.46
N LEU A 244 -18.34 11.78 4.58
CA LEU A 244 -16.91 11.47 4.63
C LEU A 244 -16.29 11.92 5.95
N ASN A 245 -16.62 13.14 6.38
CA ASN A 245 -16.16 13.69 7.65
C ASN A 245 -16.58 12.83 8.84
N PHE A 246 -17.82 12.31 8.81
CA PHE A 246 -18.30 11.41 9.86
C PHE A 246 -17.46 10.13 9.91
N TYR A 247 -17.22 9.48 8.77
CA TYR A 247 -16.47 8.22 8.75
C TYR A 247 -14.99 8.37 9.06
N ILE A 248 -14.36 9.47 8.61
CA ILE A 248 -12.99 9.81 9.00
C ILE A 248 -12.88 9.88 10.53
N ARG A 249 -13.80 10.59 11.20
CA ARG A 249 -13.84 10.68 12.67
C ARG A 249 -14.11 9.33 13.33
N ALA A 250 -15.01 8.53 12.74
CA ALA A 250 -15.39 7.22 13.29
C ALA A 250 -14.26 6.18 13.23
N PHE A 251 -13.38 6.25 12.22
CA PHE A 251 -12.30 5.28 12.02
C PHE A 251 -10.92 5.73 12.53
N MET A 252 -10.80 6.97 13.00
CA MET A 252 -9.58 7.49 13.63
C MET A 252 -9.68 7.52 15.15
N THR A 253 -8.51 7.53 15.81
CA THR A 253 -8.42 7.75 17.25
C THR A 253 -8.97 9.11 17.66
N THR A 254 -9.60 9.21 18.84
CA THR A 254 -10.01 10.49 19.45
C THR A 254 -8.82 11.30 19.98
N SER A 255 -7.64 10.69 20.10
CA SER A 255 -6.41 11.33 20.55
C SER A 255 -5.32 11.15 19.48
N PRO A 256 -5.38 11.95 18.40
CA PRO A 256 -4.45 11.82 17.28
C PRO A 256 -3.04 12.24 17.69
N SER A 257 -2.03 11.58 17.12
CA SER A 257 -0.64 11.94 17.35
C SER A 257 -0.29 13.19 16.54
N TYR A 258 -0.02 14.29 17.24
CA TYR A 258 0.46 15.53 16.62
C TYR A 258 1.80 15.34 15.94
N LEU A 259 2.69 14.50 16.48
CA LEU A 259 3.93 14.09 15.82
C LEU A 259 3.70 13.54 14.41
N ILE A 260 2.74 12.62 14.27
CA ILE A 260 2.40 12.04 12.96
C ILE A 260 1.83 13.12 12.04
N MET A 261 0.88 13.93 12.52
CA MET A 261 0.29 14.99 11.70
C MET A 261 1.31 16.06 11.29
N SER A 262 2.23 16.45 12.15
CA SER A 262 3.31 17.39 11.82
C SER A 262 4.24 16.81 10.76
N SER A 263 4.52 15.50 10.80
CA SER A 263 5.29 14.83 9.73
C SER A 263 4.54 14.76 8.39
N LEU A 264 3.22 14.66 8.44
CA LEU A 264 2.36 14.74 7.26
C LEU A 264 2.39 16.16 6.67
N ASP A 265 2.23 17.18 7.50
CA ASP A 265 2.33 18.56 7.05
C ASP A 265 3.71 18.88 6.45
N TYR A 266 4.78 18.37 7.07
CA TYR A 266 6.12 18.43 6.50
C TYR A 266 6.24 17.71 5.16
N ALA A 267 5.70 16.49 5.03
CA ALA A 267 5.76 15.75 3.78
C ALA A 267 5.05 16.49 2.64
N ARG A 268 3.92 17.15 2.91
CA ARG A 268 3.25 18.03 1.94
C ARG A 268 4.10 19.27 1.64
N TYR A 269 4.66 19.91 2.66
CA TYR A 269 5.60 21.03 2.46
C TYR A 269 6.81 20.62 1.60
N TYR A 270 7.36 19.44 1.81
CA TYR A 270 8.46 18.90 1.02
C TYR A 270 8.09 18.76 -0.46
N LEU A 271 6.89 18.26 -0.75
CA LEU A 271 6.36 18.16 -2.12
C LEU A 271 6.29 19.53 -2.81
N ASP A 272 5.84 20.57 -2.10
CA ASP A 272 5.72 21.92 -2.64
C ASP A 272 7.07 22.62 -2.89
N ASN A 273 8.16 22.14 -2.28
CA ASN A 273 9.42 22.89 -2.20
C ASN A 273 10.64 22.21 -2.81
N TYR A 274 10.75 20.88 -2.68
CA TYR A 274 12.00 20.16 -2.95
C TYR A 274 11.79 18.97 -3.89
N ALA A 275 10.59 18.38 -3.93
CA ALA A 275 10.36 17.12 -4.62
C ALA A 275 10.80 17.10 -6.09
N GLU A 276 10.62 18.18 -6.85
CA GLU A 276 11.02 18.23 -8.26
C GLU A 276 12.52 17.97 -8.43
N GLU A 277 13.36 18.71 -7.70
CA GLU A 277 14.81 18.64 -7.81
C GLU A 277 15.33 17.34 -7.17
N ASP A 278 14.84 17.02 -5.98
CA ASP A 278 15.28 15.87 -5.19
C ASP A 278 14.95 14.54 -5.88
N TYR A 279 13.75 14.41 -6.48
CA TYR A 279 13.42 13.21 -7.25
C TYR A 279 14.15 13.15 -8.58
N LYS A 280 14.41 14.27 -9.23
CA LYS A 280 15.22 14.26 -10.45
C LYS A 280 16.62 13.71 -10.18
N GLU A 281 17.28 14.20 -9.12
CA GLU A 281 18.59 13.67 -8.71
C GLU A 281 18.52 12.18 -8.37
N LEU A 282 17.51 11.76 -7.61
CA LEU A 282 17.29 10.36 -7.28
C LEU A 282 17.18 9.49 -8.54
N ILE A 283 16.35 9.90 -9.50
CA ILE A 283 16.08 9.12 -10.70
C ILE A 283 17.30 9.07 -11.62
N GLU A 284 18.02 10.19 -11.78
CA GLU A 284 19.27 10.21 -12.55
C GLU A 284 20.28 9.19 -12.00
N LYS A 285 20.48 9.20 -10.68
CA LYS A 285 21.36 8.25 -9.98
C LYS A 285 20.86 6.81 -10.06
N ALA A 286 19.56 6.61 -9.85
CA ALA A 286 18.93 5.30 -9.96
C ALA A 286 19.15 4.71 -11.36
N GLU A 287 18.95 5.48 -12.43
CA GLU A 287 19.18 5.03 -13.80
C GLU A 287 20.66 4.72 -14.08
N GLU A 288 21.59 5.52 -13.56
CA GLU A 288 23.03 5.23 -13.64
C GLU A 288 23.37 3.86 -13.03
N TYR A 289 22.93 3.61 -11.80
CA TYR A 289 23.20 2.36 -11.10
C TYR A 289 22.43 1.18 -11.68
N ARG A 290 21.23 1.41 -12.20
CA ARG A 290 20.48 0.41 -12.96
C ARG A 290 21.30 -0.12 -14.12
N ILE A 291 21.94 0.76 -14.88
CA ILE A 291 22.82 0.39 -16.01
C ILE A 291 24.05 -0.36 -15.51
N LYS A 292 24.72 0.11 -14.44
CA LYS A 292 25.90 -0.54 -13.86
C LYS A 292 25.57 -1.95 -13.36
N ILE A 293 24.51 -2.11 -12.60
CA ILE A 293 24.05 -3.38 -12.01
C ILE A 293 23.65 -4.37 -13.12
N ASN A 294 22.88 -3.92 -14.12
CA ASN A 294 22.46 -4.80 -15.22
C ASN A 294 23.64 -5.33 -16.04
N LYS A 295 24.75 -4.57 -16.16
CA LYS A 295 25.99 -5.01 -16.82
C LYS A 295 26.69 -6.16 -16.10
N LEU A 296 26.46 -6.36 -14.81
CA LEU A 296 26.99 -7.49 -14.05
C LEU A 296 26.39 -8.83 -14.50
N ASN A 297 25.26 -8.81 -15.23
CA ASN A 297 24.56 -10.00 -15.76
C ASN A 297 24.11 -11.02 -14.69
N LYS A 298 24.10 -10.62 -13.42
CA LYS A 298 23.65 -11.42 -12.27
C LYS A 298 22.16 -11.23 -11.97
N VAL A 299 21.71 -9.98 -12.06
CA VAL A 299 20.32 -9.55 -11.88
C VAL A 299 19.91 -8.63 -13.03
N SER A 300 18.61 -8.39 -13.18
CA SER A 300 18.06 -7.40 -14.11
C SER A 300 17.06 -6.50 -13.39
N ILE A 301 17.40 -5.23 -13.22
CA ILE A 301 16.46 -4.20 -12.79
C ILE A 301 15.63 -3.77 -14.00
N ILE A 302 14.33 -3.97 -13.88
CA ILE A 302 13.32 -3.74 -14.92
C ILE A 302 13.23 -2.25 -15.28
N SER A 303 13.02 -1.96 -16.56
CA SER A 303 12.73 -0.61 -17.06
C SER A 303 11.46 -0.59 -17.92
N GLN A 304 11.05 0.59 -18.38
CA GLN A 304 9.85 0.77 -19.21
C GLN A 304 9.78 -0.17 -20.42
N ASN A 305 10.92 -0.49 -21.05
CA ASN A 305 10.99 -1.38 -22.21
C ASN A 305 10.62 -2.85 -21.91
N ASN A 306 10.52 -3.21 -20.63
CA ASN A 306 10.11 -4.54 -20.20
C ASN A 306 8.63 -4.63 -19.87
N ILE A 307 7.95 -3.50 -19.73
CA ILE A 307 6.56 -3.41 -19.31
C ILE A 307 5.63 -3.45 -20.53
N LYS A 308 4.48 -4.09 -20.38
CA LYS A 308 3.45 -4.19 -21.42
C LYS A 308 2.87 -2.81 -21.74
N GLU A 309 2.53 -2.59 -23.01
CA GLU A 309 1.83 -1.38 -23.48
C GLU A 309 0.58 -1.06 -22.62
N GLY A 310 0.37 0.23 -22.36
CA GLY A 310 -0.70 0.73 -21.49
C GLY A 310 -0.31 0.87 -20.01
N TYR A 311 0.85 0.33 -19.61
CA TYR A 311 1.39 0.44 -18.25
C TYR A 311 2.74 1.13 -18.22
N GLY A 312 3.05 1.75 -17.09
CA GLY A 312 4.38 2.26 -16.78
C GLY A 312 4.97 1.63 -15.53
N ILE A 313 6.28 1.86 -15.32
CA ILE A 313 7.00 1.52 -14.08
C ILE A 313 7.57 2.77 -13.43
N ASP A 314 7.31 2.91 -12.14
CA ASP A 314 7.89 3.94 -11.28
C ASP A 314 9.41 3.78 -11.21
N LYS A 315 10.15 4.79 -11.67
CA LYS A 315 11.62 4.75 -11.70
C LYS A 315 12.25 4.75 -10.30
N SER A 316 11.51 5.17 -9.27
CA SER A 316 11.95 5.05 -7.87
C SER A 316 11.76 3.63 -7.31
N ARG A 317 11.18 2.71 -8.11
CA ARG A 317 10.98 1.30 -7.76
C ARG A 317 11.95 0.41 -8.49
N PHE A 318 12.97 -0.04 -7.78
CA PHE A 318 13.89 -1.05 -8.26
C PHE A 318 13.25 -2.43 -8.15
N LEU A 319 12.58 -2.83 -9.22
CA LEU A 319 12.14 -4.20 -9.43
C LEU A 319 13.31 -5.03 -9.97
N MET A 320 14.08 -5.61 -9.06
CA MET A 320 15.27 -6.41 -9.37
C MET A 320 14.90 -7.87 -9.57
N THR A 321 15.11 -8.38 -10.78
CA THR A 321 14.71 -9.73 -11.21
C THR A 321 15.89 -10.64 -11.48
N LEU A 322 15.64 -11.94 -11.41
CA LEU A 322 16.56 -13.03 -11.66
C LEU A 322 16.12 -13.84 -12.88
N LYS A 323 17.09 -14.51 -13.51
CA LYS A 323 16.80 -15.53 -14.51
C LYS A 323 16.17 -16.76 -13.85
N ASN A 324 15.51 -17.58 -14.67
CA ASN A 324 15.03 -18.90 -14.24
C ASN A 324 16.16 -19.74 -13.61
N GLY A 325 15.81 -20.58 -12.64
CA GLY A 325 16.77 -21.37 -11.85
C GLY A 325 17.39 -20.66 -10.64
N TYR A 326 16.96 -19.43 -10.32
CA TYR A 326 17.39 -18.69 -9.12
C TYR A 326 16.20 -18.22 -8.28
N SER A 327 16.43 -17.98 -6.99
CA SER A 327 15.40 -17.65 -6.02
C SER A 327 15.49 -16.21 -5.53
N GLY A 328 14.42 -15.44 -5.68
CA GLY A 328 14.32 -14.09 -5.12
C GLY A 328 14.35 -14.06 -3.59
N HIS A 329 13.91 -15.13 -2.92
CA HIS A 329 14.01 -15.25 -1.45
C HIS A 329 15.44 -15.39 -0.97
N LYS A 330 16.22 -16.26 -1.63
CA LYS A 330 17.65 -16.39 -1.31
C LYS A 330 18.41 -15.10 -1.62
N LEU A 331 18.00 -14.36 -2.66
CA LEU A 331 18.53 -13.02 -2.93
C LEU A 331 18.21 -12.03 -1.80
N LEU A 332 16.99 -12.03 -1.27
CA LEU A 332 16.62 -11.20 -0.11
C LEU A 332 17.45 -11.56 1.14
N GLU A 333 17.62 -12.84 1.44
CA GLU A 333 18.47 -13.32 2.54
C GLU A 333 19.94 -12.89 2.34
N TYR A 334 20.44 -12.98 1.11
CA TYR A 334 21.77 -12.53 0.75
C TYR A 334 21.91 -11.01 0.98
N LEU A 335 21.00 -10.19 0.46
CA LEU A 335 21.02 -8.73 0.66
C LEU A 335 21.00 -8.39 2.16
N LYS A 336 20.19 -9.10 2.96
CA LYS A 336 20.16 -8.93 4.41
C LYS A 336 21.50 -9.28 5.07
N SER A 337 22.17 -10.33 4.60
CA SER A 337 23.54 -10.68 5.06
C SER A 337 24.58 -9.62 4.74
N ARG A 338 24.33 -8.81 3.69
CA ARG A 338 25.10 -7.62 3.30
C ARG A 338 24.62 -6.33 3.97
N GLN A 339 23.73 -6.44 4.97
CA GLN A 339 23.12 -5.30 5.67
C GLN A 339 22.36 -4.36 4.72
N ILE A 340 21.66 -4.93 3.74
CA ILE A 340 20.75 -4.24 2.84
C ILE A 340 19.35 -4.79 3.10
N GLN A 341 18.46 -3.94 3.61
CA GLN A 341 17.07 -4.31 3.83
C GLN A 341 16.27 -3.97 2.58
N ALA A 342 15.87 -5.00 1.82
CA ALA A 342 14.89 -4.83 0.76
C ALA A 342 13.46 -4.82 1.33
N GLU A 343 12.52 -4.31 0.55
CA GLU A 343 11.11 -4.22 0.95
C GLU A 343 10.49 -5.62 1.03
N MET A 344 10.61 -6.38 -0.05
CA MET A 344 10.11 -7.75 -0.13
C MET A 344 10.82 -8.55 -1.22
N SER A 345 10.63 -9.86 -1.17
CA SER A 345 10.96 -10.79 -2.26
C SER A 345 9.70 -11.35 -2.89
N PHE A 346 9.79 -11.67 -4.18
CA PHE A 346 8.87 -12.53 -4.91
C PHE A 346 9.68 -13.67 -5.54
N ALA A 347 9.01 -14.63 -6.21
CA ALA A 347 9.68 -15.84 -6.70
C ALA A 347 10.96 -15.55 -7.51
N LYS A 348 10.90 -14.57 -8.42
CA LYS A 348 11.97 -14.22 -9.35
C LYS A 348 12.77 -12.98 -8.96
N GLY A 349 12.64 -12.45 -7.75
CA GLY A 349 13.37 -11.22 -7.44
C GLY A 349 13.03 -10.55 -6.13
N VAL A 350 13.46 -9.29 -6.02
CA VAL A 350 13.21 -8.43 -4.86
C VAL A 350 12.71 -7.06 -5.32
N VAL A 351 11.96 -6.40 -4.44
CA VAL A 351 11.53 -5.01 -4.61
C VAL A 351 12.36 -4.14 -3.68
N LEU A 352 12.94 -3.08 -4.22
CA LEU A 352 13.61 -2.02 -3.48
C LEU A 352 12.84 -0.71 -3.74
N ILE A 353 12.55 0.02 -2.67
CA ILE A 353 11.90 1.33 -2.74
C ILE A 353 12.97 2.37 -2.48
N LEU A 354 13.20 3.22 -3.47
CA LEU A 354 14.14 4.33 -3.36
C LEU A 354 13.40 5.59 -2.93
N SER A 355 14.11 6.49 -2.26
CA SER A 355 13.63 7.81 -1.90
C SER A 355 14.75 8.82 -2.06
N PRO A 356 14.45 10.13 -2.17
CA PRO A 356 15.51 11.13 -2.28
C PRO A 356 16.42 11.24 -1.04
N SER A 357 16.09 10.54 0.06
CA SER A 357 16.99 10.39 1.20
C SER A 357 18.11 9.36 0.97
N ASN A 358 18.09 8.60 -0.13
CA ASN A 358 19.16 7.68 -0.48
C ASN A 358 20.35 8.43 -1.10
N ILE A 359 21.53 8.24 -0.51
CA ILE A 359 22.77 8.90 -0.92
C ILE A 359 23.61 8.01 -1.84
N GLU A 360 24.66 8.58 -2.45
CA GLU A 360 25.55 7.83 -3.38
C GLU A 360 26.07 6.53 -2.78
N GLU A 361 26.46 6.57 -1.51
CA GLU A 361 27.01 5.44 -0.76
C GLU A 361 26.02 4.27 -0.66
N ASP A 362 24.70 4.53 -0.63
CA ASP A 362 23.69 3.49 -0.63
C ASP A 362 23.68 2.72 -1.96
N PHE A 363 23.80 3.45 -3.07
CA PHE A 363 23.86 2.87 -4.41
C PHE A 363 25.17 2.11 -4.65
N ILE A 364 26.30 2.64 -4.18
CA ILE A 364 27.60 1.95 -4.20
C ILE A 364 27.49 0.63 -3.43
N LYS A 365 26.97 0.67 -2.20
CA LYS A 365 26.80 -0.53 -1.36
C LYS A 365 25.91 -1.58 -2.04
N LEU A 366 24.83 -1.14 -2.69
CA LEU A 366 23.97 -2.04 -3.45
C LEU A 366 24.71 -2.66 -4.64
N TYR A 367 25.44 -1.85 -5.42
CA TYR A 367 26.24 -2.33 -6.54
C TYR A 367 27.28 -3.34 -6.11
N GLU A 368 28.08 -3.04 -5.10
CA GLU A 368 29.11 -3.94 -4.56
C GLU A 368 28.50 -5.25 -4.03
N ALA A 369 27.34 -5.20 -3.37
CA ALA A 369 26.64 -6.41 -2.96
C ALA A 369 26.23 -7.27 -4.17
N ILE A 370 25.75 -6.68 -5.27
CA ILE A 370 25.45 -7.48 -6.46
C ILE A 370 26.73 -7.94 -7.17
N ASP A 371 27.80 -7.15 -7.17
CA ASP A 371 29.08 -7.54 -7.75
C ASP A 371 29.76 -8.67 -6.98
N ASP A 372 29.58 -8.74 -5.66
CA ASP A 372 30.05 -9.85 -4.82
C ASP A 372 29.11 -11.08 -4.84
N LEU A 373 27.92 -10.97 -5.45
CA LEU A 373 26.94 -12.05 -5.44
C LEU A 373 27.42 -13.26 -6.25
N GLU A 374 27.65 -14.39 -5.59
CA GLU A 374 27.85 -15.67 -6.25
C GLU A 374 26.50 -16.31 -6.56
N MET A 375 26.18 -16.46 -7.84
CA MET A 375 24.88 -16.97 -8.30
C MET A 375 24.54 -18.37 -7.75
N ALA A 376 25.55 -19.20 -7.47
CA ALA A 376 25.37 -20.52 -6.86
C ALA A 376 24.66 -20.46 -5.50
N ASN A 377 24.88 -19.39 -4.71
CA ASN A 377 24.31 -19.23 -3.38
C ASN A 377 22.79 -18.98 -3.41
N ILE A 378 22.27 -18.51 -4.54
CA ILE A 378 20.85 -18.18 -4.72
C ILE A 378 20.14 -19.12 -5.71
N ASN A 379 20.76 -20.26 -6.06
CA ASN A 379 20.18 -21.26 -6.95
C ASN A 379 18.85 -21.82 -6.37
N SER A 380 17.84 -21.99 -7.22
CA SER A 380 16.52 -22.52 -6.82
C SER A 380 16.41 -24.04 -6.88
N GLU A 381 17.52 -24.76 -7.09
CA GLU A 381 17.59 -26.21 -7.25
C GLU A 381 16.70 -26.72 -8.40
N GLY A 382 16.56 -25.91 -9.47
CA GLY A 382 15.80 -26.27 -10.67
C GLY A 382 14.28 -26.07 -10.56
N LYS A 383 13.80 -25.39 -9.51
CA LYS A 383 12.37 -25.06 -9.35
C LYS A 383 12.10 -23.65 -9.87
N ASP A 384 11.36 -23.55 -10.97
CA ASP A 384 10.80 -22.29 -11.46
C ASP A 384 9.38 -22.15 -10.90
N TYR A 385 9.18 -21.23 -9.96
CA TYR A 385 7.86 -20.95 -9.41
C TYR A 385 7.09 -20.05 -10.40
N ILE A 386 6.14 -20.63 -11.12
CA ILE A 386 5.21 -19.88 -11.96
C ILE A 386 3.93 -19.67 -11.16
N PHE A 387 3.62 -18.40 -10.87
CA PHE A 387 2.34 -18.05 -10.26
C PHE A 387 1.21 -18.32 -11.25
N ASN A 388 0.25 -19.14 -10.83
CA ASN A 388 -1.03 -19.29 -11.51
C ASN A 388 -2.10 -18.56 -10.70
N SER A 389 -2.96 -17.82 -11.38
CA SER A 389 -4.22 -17.34 -10.79
C SER A 389 -5.31 -18.35 -11.11
N VAL A 390 -6.23 -18.52 -10.15
CA VAL A 390 -7.43 -19.35 -10.30
C VAL A 390 -8.64 -18.48 -10.02
N THR A 391 -9.65 -18.57 -10.88
CA THR A 391 -10.94 -17.94 -10.64
C THR A 391 -11.82 -18.95 -9.91
N ASN A 392 -12.05 -18.74 -8.63
CA ASN A 392 -12.94 -19.58 -7.82
C ASN A 392 -14.39 -19.07 -7.89
N GLU A 393 -15.35 -19.99 -7.78
CA GLU A 393 -16.76 -19.66 -7.74
C GLU A 393 -17.11 -19.04 -6.38
N LYS A 394 -17.60 -17.78 -6.36
CA LYS A 394 -18.09 -17.13 -5.14
C LYS A 394 -19.51 -17.61 -4.83
N ILE A 395 -19.68 -18.36 -3.75
CA ILE A 395 -20.95 -18.92 -3.28
C ILE A 395 -21.65 -17.97 -2.31
N LEU A 396 -20.87 -17.33 -1.44
CA LEU A 396 -21.35 -16.40 -0.42
C LEU A 396 -20.57 -15.10 -0.51
N GLU A 397 -21.21 -14.02 -0.11
CA GLU A 397 -20.54 -12.74 0.07
C GLU A 397 -19.64 -12.79 1.31
N PRO A 398 -18.50 -12.07 1.32
CA PRO A 398 -17.56 -12.12 2.44
C PRO A 398 -18.17 -11.80 3.81
N TYR A 399 -19.19 -10.92 3.85
CA TYR A 399 -19.87 -10.56 5.09
C TYR A 399 -20.83 -11.64 5.61
N GLU A 400 -21.33 -12.52 4.74
CA GLU A 400 -22.18 -13.64 5.14
C GLU A 400 -21.33 -14.67 5.89
N VAL A 401 -20.13 -14.94 5.37
CA VAL A 401 -19.17 -15.88 5.95
C VAL A 401 -18.73 -15.50 7.36
N PHE A 402 -18.59 -14.20 7.63
CA PHE A 402 -18.11 -13.68 8.92
C PHE A 402 -18.93 -14.17 10.12
N ASN A 403 -20.23 -14.44 9.93
CA ASN A 403 -21.15 -14.87 10.99
C ASN A 403 -21.40 -16.39 11.03
N LEU A 404 -20.79 -17.16 10.12
CA LEU A 404 -20.99 -18.60 10.03
C LEU A 404 -20.04 -19.36 10.96
N LYS A 405 -20.41 -20.61 11.25
CA LYS A 405 -19.54 -21.55 11.95
C LYS A 405 -18.71 -22.33 10.93
N GLY A 406 -17.54 -22.78 11.36
CA GLY A 406 -16.67 -23.60 10.53
C GLY A 406 -16.09 -24.78 11.26
N GLU A 407 -15.52 -25.65 10.43
CA GLU A 407 -14.70 -26.78 10.83
C GLU A 407 -13.34 -26.70 10.15
N LEU A 408 -12.34 -27.31 10.78
CA LEU A 408 -11.04 -27.54 10.15
C LEU A 408 -11.10 -28.87 9.40
N VAL A 409 -10.82 -28.82 8.10
CA VAL A 409 -10.75 -29.99 7.23
C VAL A 409 -9.35 -30.14 6.70
N ARG A 410 -8.94 -31.37 6.39
CA ARG A 410 -7.66 -31.58 5.72
C ARG A 410 -7.70 -30.95 4.33
N LEU A 411 -6.58 -30.39 3.91
CA LEU A 411 -6.40 -29.78 2.58
C LEU A 411 -6.84 -30.72 1.45
N GLU A 412 -6.59 -32.01 1.60
CA GLU A 412 -6.96 -33.03 0.62
C GLU A 412 -8.49 -33.24 0.51
N ASP A 413 -9.23 -32.93 1.58
CA ASP A 413 -10.69 -33.09 1.68
C ASP A 413 -11.44 -31.74 1.51
N ALA A 414 -10.71 -30.67 1.17
CA ALA A 414 -11.27 -29.31 1.09
C ALA A 414 -11.93 -29.01 -0.26
N ALA A 415 -11.76 -29.88 -1.27
CA ALA A 415 -12.31 -29.67 -2.61
C ALA A 415 -13.83 -29.53 -2.55
N ASN A 416 -14.36 -28.54 -3.28
CA ASN A 416 -15.78 -28.18 -3.33
C ASN A 416 -16.40 -27.62 -2.04
N LYS A 417 -15.64 -27.51 -0.94
CA LYS A 417 -16.08 -26.83 0.29
C LYS A 417 -15.94 -25.31 0.17
N ILE A 418 -16.69 -24.57 0.97
CA ILE A 418 -16.66 -23.10 0.96
C ILE A 418 -15.65 -22.61 1.99
N SER A 419 -14.69 -21.79 1.56
CA SER A 419 -13.65 -21.27 2.46
C SER A 419 -14.22 -20.27 3.45
N MET A 420 -13.83 -20.38 4.73
CA MET A 420 -14.15 -19.35 5.73
C MET A 420 -13.14 -18.21 5.79
N GLU A 421 -11.92 -18.47 5.35
CA GLU A 421 -10.79 -17.56 5.48
C GLU A 421 -10.12 -17.37 4.12
N ALA A 422 -9.37 -16.29 3.97
CA ALA A 422 -8.57 -16.11 2.77
C ALA A 422 -7.39 -17.08 2.79
N ILE A 423 -7.17 -17.78 1.67
CA ILE A 423 -5.99 -18.61 1.47
C ILE A 423 -5.03 -17.84 0.58
N VAL A 424 -3.88 -17.47 1.14
CA VAL A 424 -2.95 -16.53 0.52
C VAL A 424 -1.56 -17.16 0.45
N PRO A 425 -1.14 -17.67 -0.71
CA PRO A 425 0.22 -18.10 -0.94
C PRO A 425 1.19 -16.91 -0.80
N TYR A 426 2.28 -17.11 -0.05
CA TYR A 426 3.29 -16.10 0.19
C TYR A 426 4.70 -16.60 -0.14
N PRO A 427 5.42 -15.93 -1.06
CA PRO A 427 4.98 -14.76 -1.85
C PRO A 427 3.91 -15.14 -2.89
N PRO A 428 3.21 -14.18 -3.53
CA PRO A 428 3.35 -12.73 -3.38
C PRO A 428 2.42 -12.15 -2.32
N GLY A 429 1.61 -12.97 -1.64
CA GLY A 429 0.64 -12.47 -0.68
C GLY A 429 -0.70 -12.07 -1.31
N ILE A 430 -1.05 -12.66 -2.46
CA ILE A 430 -2.32 -12.40 -3.15
C ILE A 430 -3.30 -13.54 -2.86
N PRO A 431 -4.56 -13.24 -2.50
CA PRO A 431 -5.54 -14.27 -2.23
C PRO A 431 -5.78 -15.19 -3.42
N LEU A 432 -5.48 -16.48 -3.23
CA LEU A 432 -5.84 -17.55 -4.17
C LEU A 432 -7.31 -17.94 -3.99
N VAL A 433 -7.75 -18.03 -2.74
CA VAL A 433 -9.15 -18.27 -2.35
C VAL A 433 -9.56 -17.19 -1.37
N LEU A 434 -10.74 -16.61 -1.56
CA LEU A 434 -11.35 -15.64 -0.65
C LEU A 434 -12.44 -16.29 0.21
N PRO A 435 -12.75 -15.72 1.39
CA PRO A 435 -13.90 -16.16 2.18
C PRO A 435 -15.17 -16.15 1.33
N GLY A 436 -15.89 -17.27 1.33
CA GLY A 436 -17.15 -17.44 0.57
C GLY A 436 -16.97 -18.04 -0.82
N GLU A 437 -15.73 -18.23 -1.25
CA GLU A 437 -15.42 -18.95 -2.48
C GLU A 437 -15.37 -20.46 -2.26
N ARG A 438 -15.83 -21.22 -3.25
CA ARG A 438 -15.67 -22.67 -3.34
C ARG A 438 -14.21 -22.99 -3.65
N ILE A 439 -13.58 -23.80 -2.80
CA ILE A 439 -12.20 -24.24 -3.00
C ILE A 439 -12.17 -25.24 -4.17
N SER A 440 -11.49 -24.87 -5.25
CA SER A 440 -11.26 -25.74 -6.42
C SER A 440 -10.10 -26.71 -6.21
N GLU A 441 -10.10 -27.82 -6.97
CA GLU A 441 -8.97 -28.76 -7.02
C GLU A 441 -7.68 -28.08 -7.50
N GLU A 442 -7.80 -27.14 -8.44
CA GLU A 442 -6.65 -26.35 -8.92
C GLU A 442 -6.04 -25.50 -7.79
N SER A 443 -6.88 -24.88 -6.96
CA SER A 443 -6.40 -24.14 -5.78
C SER A 443 -5.66 -25.05 -4.81
N ILE A 444 -6.18 -26.26 -4.55
CA ILE A 444 -5.53 -27.26 -3.69
C ILE A 444 -4.17 -27.69 -4.25
N ASN A 445 -4.07 -27.88 -5.57
CA ASN A 445 -2.81 -28.24 -6.23
C ASN A 445 -1.76 -27.14 -6.06
N ILE A 446 -2.15 -25.87 -6.25
CA ILE A 446 -1.26 -24.73 -6.03
C ILE A 446 -0.84 -24.64 -4.56
N ILE A 447 -1.76 -24.79 -3.60
CA ILE A 447 -1.43 -24.78 -2.17
C ILE A 447 -0.43 -25.90 -1.82
N ASN A 448 -0.66 -27.11 -2.34
CA ASN A 448 0.27 -28.23 -2.15
C ASN A 448 1.65 -27.93 -2.71
N GLU A 449 1.74 -27.30 -3.88
CA GLU A 449 3.02 -26.89 -4.46
C GLU A 449 3.78 -25.95 -3.52
N TYR A 450 3.12 -24.96 -2.92
CA TYR A 450 3.76 -24.06 -1.95
C TYR A 450 4.26 -24.79 -0.72
N ILE A 451 3.41 -25.62 -0.11
CA ILE A 451 3.76 -26.37 1.11
C ILE A 451 4.92 -27.33 0.85
N ASN A 452 4.88 -28.08 -0.26
CA ASN A 452 5.95 -29.00 -0.64
C ASN A 452 7.28 -28.30 -0.91
N ASN A 453 7.22 -27.01 -1.25
CA ASN A 453 8.38 -26.15 -1.45
C ASN A 453 8.78 -25.34 -0.21
N LYS A 454 8.18 -25.63 0.96
CA LYS A 454 8.42 -24.93 2.24
C LYS A 454 8.14 -23.42 2.17
N LEU A 455 7.25 -23.01 1.27
CA LEU A 455 6.74 -21.65 1.19
C LEU A 455 5.56 -21.47 2.16
N SER A 456 5.32 -20.23 2.55
CA SER A 456 4.24 -19.91 3.48
C SER A 456 2.89 -19.82 2.74
N VAL A 457 1.82 -20.31 3.36
CA VAL A 457 0.45 -20.12 2.88
C VAL A 457 -0.39 -19.68 4.06
N ILE A 458 -0.83 -18.42 4.06
CA ILE A 458 -1.72 -17.88 5.10
C ILE A 458 -3.11 -18.50 4.90
N GLY A 459 -3.80 -18.86 5.99
CA GLY A 459 -5.09 -19.54 5.95
C GLY A 459 -4.99 -21.08 5.86
N VAL A 460 -3.77 -21.63 5.93
CA VAL A 460 -3.52 -23.07 6.01
C VAL A 460 -2.63 -23.36 7.22
N GLU A 461 -3.15 -24.15 8.18
CA GLU A 461 -2.41 -24.53 9.38
C GLU A 461 -2.25 -26.04 9.43
N ASN A 462 -1.02 -26.55 9.45
CA ASN A 462 -0.74 -28.00 9.49
C ASN A 462 -1.46 -28.82 8.41
N ARG A 463 -1.61 -28.26 7.20
CA ARG A 463 -2.43 -28.82 6.09
C ARG A 463 -3.92 -28.92 6.39
N PHE A 464 -4.44 -28.11 7.31
CA PHE A 464 -5.86 -27.91 7.52
C PHE A 464 -6.29 -26.53 7.02
N ILE A 465 -7.49 -26.50 6.44
CA ILE A 465 -8.20 -25.28 6.01
C ILE A 465 -9.49 -25.18 6.80
N LYS A 466 -9.86 -23.95 7.16
CA LYS A 466 -11.14 -23.67 7.78
C LYS A 466 -12.21 -23.45 6.72
N VAL A 467 -13.26 -24.27 6.76
CA VAL A 467 -14.38 -24.26 5.82
C VAL A 467 -15.69 -24.09 6.57
N ILE A 468 -16.72 -23.64 5.86
CA ILE A 468 -18.06 -23.46 6.43
C ILE A 468 -18.62 -24.84 6.82
N LEU A 469 -19.23 -24.91 8.00
CA LEU A 469 -19.95 -26.09 8.45
C LEU A 469 -21.21 -26.26 7.59
N ASP A 470 -21.37 -27.45 6.99
CA ASP A 470 -22.55 -27.81 6.19
C ASP A 470 -23.89 -27.68 6.96
#